data_AF-A0ABD5MFB5-F1
#
_entry.id   AF-A0ABD5MFB5-F1
#
_cell.length_a   1.000
_cell.length_b   1.000
_cell.length_c   1.000
_cell.angle_alpha   90.00
_cell.angle_beta   90.00
_cell.angle_gamma   90.00
#
_symmetry.space_group_name_H-M   'P 1'
#
loop_
_entity.id
_entity.type
_entity.pdbx_description
1 polymer ?
#
loop_
_entity_poly.entity_id
_entity_poly.type
_entity_poly.pdbx_seq_one_letter_code
_entity_poly.pdbx_strand_id
1 'polypeptide(L)' 'MRETGRYAGSVALASLVVLCIVVGAVGFVALLAEFEQSWTAYHIMERTVEQSTPVAVALAAVALATSFAAVYRAG' A
#
# COMPACT_ATOMS: atom_id res chain seq x y z
N MET A 1 9.31 24.10 -15.22
CA MET A 1 8.05 23.48 -14.72
C MET A 1 7.79 22.06 -15.22
N ARG A 2 8.44 21.53 -16.27
CA ARG A 2 8.24 20.14 -16.75
C ARG A 2 8.83 19.04 -15.86
N GLU A 3 9.91 19.32 -15.12
CA GLU A 3 10.60 18.29 -14.34
C GLU A 3 9.85 17.90 -13.06
N THR A 4 9.27 18.86 -12.35
CA THR A 4 8.54 18.62 -11.08
C THR A 4 7.30 17.74 -11.23
N GLY A 5 6.58 17.83 -12.36
CA GLY A 5 5.44 16.95 -12.65
C GLY A 5 5.86 15.48 -12.87
N ARG A 6 7.06 15.26 -13.43
CA ARG A 6 7.59 13.91 -13.66
C ARG A 6 7.97 13.24 -12.34
N TYR A 7 8.59 13.97 -11.42
CA TYR A 7 8.90 13.45 -10.08
C TYR A 7 7.64 13.13 -9.26
N ALA A 8 6.61 13.98 -9.30
CA ALA A 8 5.34 13.72 -8.61
C ALA A 8 4.65 12.46 -9.14
N GLY A 9 4.64 12.27 -10.47
CA GLY A 9 4.14 11.06 -11.09
C GLY A 9 4.92 9.80 -10.68
N SER A 10 6.25 9.87 -10.67
CA SER A 10 7.11 8.75 -10.24
C SER A 10 6.89 8.39 -8.76
N VAL A 11 6.72 9.38 -7.88
CA VAL A 11 6.45 9.15 -6.45
C VAL A 11 5.08 8.49 -6.26
N ALA A 12 4.04 8.97 -6.95
CA ALA A 12 2.71 8.37 -6.90
C ALA A 12 2.75 6.90 -7.38
N LEU A 13 3.42 6.64 -8.51
CA LEU A 13 3.55 5.29 -9.06
C LEU A 13 4.34 4.37 -8.12
N ALA A 14 5.46 4.84 -7.56
CA ALA A 14 6.24 4.09 -6.59
C ALA A 14 5.41 3.77 -5.34
N SER A 15 4.67 4.74 -4.81
CA SER A 15 3.80 4.52 -3.64
C SER A 15 2.71 3.48 -3.91
N LEU A 16 2.15 3.46 -5.12
CA LEU A 16 1.13 2.52 -5.53
C LEU A 16 1.69 1.10 -5.72
N VAL A 17 2.88 0.98 -6.32
CA VAL A 17 3.59 -0.30 -6.42
C VAL A 17 3.90 -0.87 -5.04
N VAL A 18 4.42 -0.05 -4.13
CA VAL A 18 4.70 -0.48 -2.74
C VAL A 18 3.42 -0.89 -2.04
N LEU A 19 2.32 -0.13 -2.20
CA LEU A 19 1.03 -0.48 -1.63
C LEU A 19 0.54 -1.84 -2.15
N CYS A 20 0.63 -2.10 -3.45
CA CYS A 20 0.26 -3.40 -4.03
C CYS A 20 1.10 -4.55 -3.47
N ILE A 21 2.40 -4.36 -3.28
CA ILE A 21 3.29 -5.37 -2.69
C ILE A 21 2.87 -5.66 -1.25
N VAL A 22 2.61 -4.62 -0.44
CA VAL A 22 2.18 -4.78 0.96
C VAL A 22 0.86 -5.53 1.03
N VAL A 23 -0.14 -5.11 0.26
CA VAL A 23 -1.46 -5.76 0.24
C VAL A 23 -1.36 -7.20 -0.26
N GLY A 24 -0.56 -7.45 -1.30
CA GLY A 24 -0.31 -8.78 -1.83
C GLY A 24 0.36 -9.72 -0.81
N ALA A 25 1.35 -9.22 -0.07
CA ALA A 25 2.01 -10.00 0.99
C ALA A 25 1.04 -10.36 2.13
N VAL A 26 0.21 -9.41 2.56
CA VAL A 26 -0.82 -9.65 3.59
C VAL A 26 -1.85 -10.68 3.11
N GLY A 27 -2.33 -10.55 1.87
CA GLY A 27 -3.25 -11.51 1.27
C GLY A 27 -2.64 -12.91 1.14
N PHE A 28 -1.35 -13.01 0.83
CA PHE A 28 -0.64 -14.29 0.79
C PHE A 28 -0.55 -14.96 2.16
N VAL A 29 -0.26 -14.19 3.21
CA VAL A 29 -0.28 -14.69 4.60
C VAL A 29 -1.68 -15.16 5.00
N ALA A 30 -2.73 -14.46 4.56
CA ALA A 30 -4.10 -14.88 4.80
C ALA A 30 -4.44 -16.20 4.10
N LEU A 31 -4.01 -16.39 2.85
CA LEU A 31 -4.17 -17.65 2.14
C LEU A 31 -3.42 -18.81 2.83
N LEU A 32 -2.21 -18.56 3.32
CA LEU A 32 -1.45 -19.55 4.08
C LEU A 32 -2.15 -19.93 5.39
N ALA A 33 -2.73 -18.96 6.10
CA ALA A 33 -3.49 -19.23 7.32
C ALA A 33 -4.72 -20.11 7.04
N GLU A 34 -5.42 -19.83 5.94
CA GLU A 34 -6.58 -20.62 5.52
C GLU A 34 -6.18 -22.03 5.05
N PHE A 35 -4.99 -22.19 4.47
CA PHE A 35 -4.46 -23.51 4.08
C PHE A 35 -4.03 -24.36 5.28
N GLU A 36 -3.39 -23.76 6.28
CA GLU A 36 -2.98 -24.51 7.48
C GLU A 36 -4.13 -24.77 8.44
N GLN A 37 -5.18 -23.94 8.45
CA GLN A 37 -6.32 -24.01 9.37
C GLN A 37 -5.91 -24.15 10.85
N SER A 38 -4.74 -23.63 11.20
CA SER A 38 -4.19 -23.71 12.54
C SER A 38 -4.40 -22.39 13.29
N TRP A 39 -4.66 -22.49 14.59
CA TRP A 39 -4.89 -21.31 15.44
C TRP A 39 -3.68 -20.37 15.43
N THR A 40 -2.48 -20.94 15.35
CA THR A 40 -1.21 -20.19 15.24
C THR A 40 -1.13 -19.40 13.95
N ALA A 41 -1.54 -19.98 12.81
CA ALA A 41 -1.49 -19.31 11.52
C ALA A 41 -2.50 -18.15 11.44
N TYR A 42 -3.70 -18.31 12.01
CA TYR A 42 -4.65 -17.20 12.14
C TYR A 42 -4.12 -16.06 13.01
N HIS A 43 -3.42 -16.36 14.11
CA HIS A 43 -2.84 -15.33 14.96
C HIS A 43 -1.68 -14.58 14.28
N ILE A 44 -0.88 -15.28 13.47
CA ILE A 44 0.16 -14.66 12.64
C ILE A 44 -0.46 -13.77 11.57
N MET A 45 -1.55 -14.21 10.93
CA MET A 45 -2.31 -13.40 9.97
C MET A 45 -2.83 -12.12 10.63
N GLU A 46 -3.47 -12.21 11.79
CA GLU A 46 -4.02 -11.08 12.53
C GLU A 46 -2.94 -10.03 12.86
N ARG A 47 -1.80 -10.48 13.40
CA ARG A 47 -0.63 -9.62 13.68
C ARG A 47 -0.08 -8.96 12.42
N THR A 48 -0.02 -9.71 11.32
CA THR A 48 0.48 -9.21 10.03
C THR A 48 -0.43 -8.13 9.48
N VAL A 49 -1.75 -8.33 9.54
CA VAL A 49 -2.75 -7.31 9.15
C VAL A 49 -2.62 -6.09 10.04
N GLU A 50 -2.56 -6.25 11.35
CA GLU A 50 -2.46 -5.14 12.31
C GLU A 50 -1.21 -4.26 12.05
N GLN A 51 -0.06 -4.89 11.79
CA GLN A 51 1.19 -4.17 11.51
C GLN A 51 1.23 -3.51 10.12
N SER A 52 0.64 -4.14 9.11
CA SER A 52 0.64 -3.65 7.73
C SER A 52 -0.41 -2.57 7.45
N THR A 53 -1.53 -2.59 8.19
CA THR A 53 -2.62 -1.61 8.08
C THR A 53 -2.15 -0.16 8.14
N PRO A 54 -1.38 0.29 9.16
CA PRO A 54 -0.94 1.70 9.22
C PRO A 54 -0.02 2.07 8.05
N VAL A 55 0.81 1.15 7.57
CA VAL A 55 1.68 1.37 6.41
C VAL A 55 0.87 1.52 5.13
N ALA A 56 -0.12 0.66 4.93
CA ALA A 56 -1.02 0.73 3.78
C ALA A 56 -1.83 2.03 3.78
N VAL A 57 -2.34 2.46 4.94
CA VAL A 57 -3.08 3.73 5.09
C VAL A 57 -2.18 4.93 4.79
N ALA A 58 -0.94 4.94 5.29
CA ALA A 58 0.02 6.01 5.02
C ALA A 58 0.36 6.11 3.53
N LEU A 59 0.63 4.98 2.88
CA LEU A 59 0.91 4.92 1.44
C LEU A 59 -0.30 5.37 0.61
N ALA A 60 -1.52 4.94 0.98
CA ALA A 60 -2.74 5.38 0.33
C ALA A 60 -2.96 6.89 0.48
N ALA A 61 -2.71 7.46 1.67
CA ALA A 61 -2.81 8.89 1.90
C ALA A 61 -1.81 9.69 1.05
N VAL A 62 -0.57 9.20 0.92
CA VAL A 62 0.46 9.81 0.06
C VAL A 62 0.05 9.74 -1.41
N ALA A 63 -0.47 8.61 -1.88
CA ALA A 63 -0.95 8.44 -3.25
C ALA A 63 -2.12 9.38 -3.57
N LEU A 64 -3.05 9.56 -2.62
CA LEU A 64 -4.14 10.52 -2.75
C LEU A 64 -3.63 11.97 -2.75
N ALA A 65 -2.79 12.35 -1.79
CA ALA A 65 -2.25 13.72 -1.72
C ALA A 65 -1.46 14.11 -2.97
N THR A 66 -0.64 13.19 -3.49
CA THR A 66 0.15 13.42 -4.71
C THR A 66 -0.72 13.51 -5.96
N SER A 67 -1.78 12.70 -6.08
CA SER A 67 -2.71 12.78 -7.21
C SER A 67 -3.53 14.08 -7.20
N PHE A 68 -4.04 14.51 -6.06
CA PHE A 68 -4.70 15.82 -5.92
C PHE A 68 -3.77 17.00 -6.22
N ALA A 69 -2.53 16.96 -5.73
CA ALA A 69 -1.53 17.99 -6.00
C ALA A 69 -1.16 18.06 -7.50
N ALA A 70 -1.17 16.93 -8.21
CA ALA A 70 -0.94 16.87 -9.64
C ALA A 70 -2.10 17.52 -10.43
N VAL A 71 -3.35 17.25 -10.04
CA VAL A 71 -4.55 17.87 -10.66
C VAL A 71 -4.59 19.37 -10.40
N TYR A 72 -4.36 19.81 -9.15
CA TYR A 72 -4.37 21.24 -8.80
C TYR A 72 -3.33 22.05 -9.57
N ARG A 73 -2.16 21.47 -9.90
CA ARG A 73 -1.14 22.13 -10.71
C ARG A 73 -1.41 22.12 -12.21
N ALA A 74 -2.33 21.27 -12.68
CA ALA A 74 -2.67 21.15 -14.09
C ALA A 74 -3.82 22.07 -14.51
N GLY A 75 -4.66 22.50 -13.56
CA GLY A 75 -5.68 23.55 -13.73
C GLY A 75 -5.13 24.94 -13.47
#